data_AF-A0A839CAB4-F1
#
_entry.id   AF-A0A839CAB4-F1
#
_cell.length_a   1.000
_cell.length_b   1.000
_cell.length_c   1.000
_cell.angle_alpha   90.00
_cell.angle_beta   90.00
_cell.angle_gamma   90.00
#
_symmetry.space_group_name_H-M   'P 1'
#
loop_
_entity.id
_entity.type
_entity.pdbx_description
1 polymer ?
#
loop_
_entity_poly.entity_id
_entity_poly.type
_entity_poly.pdbx_seq_one_letter_code
_entity_poly.pdbx_strand_id
1 'polypeptide(L)'
;MSSGESEVSQARIERGSCFLVVDGNGRFAEEEDRIFLNHVLQPVDILKNSSHRKKMNLALSVAQGLLPGWYHRILDIVPPIRHKMYRELTLATFEQPELAKHAEGIVSILERYGIKCRIVTRSFQEFFSSPPANIDLWLTNFVLDDANDCSLNNWLQSDPILARCGNGWNKEKKQVAKEIRNGDIPCEKALEQLVRQFTFSRWFIPLVYHRVDHEQIRHNSAFSNELGWVNFSDAWFDIR
;
A
#
# COMPACT_ATOMS: atom_id res chain seq x y z
N MET A 1 27.00 40.85 2.82
CA MET A 1 26.76 40.18 1.52
C MET A 1 26.06 38.88 1.83
N SER A 2 24.80 38.79 1.40
CA SER A 2 23.91 37.65 1.61
C SER A 2 24.20 36.58 0.57
N SER A 3 24.44 35.36 1.02
CA SER A 3 24.29 34.15 0.23
C SER A 3 23.44 33.17 1.02
N GLY A 4 22.15 33.47 1.11
CA GLY A 4 21.15 32.49 1.52
C GLY A 4 21.00 31.48 0.39
N GLU A 5 21.77 30.40 0.46
CA GLU A 5 21.48 29.20 -0.30
C GLU A 5 20.05 28.78 0.05
N SER A 6 19.19 28.73 -0.97
CA SER A 6 17.88 28.11 -0.80
C SER A 6 18.13 26.64 -0.57
N GLU A 7 17.94 26.17 0.66
CA GLU A 7 17.88 24.74 0.95
C GLU A 7 16.81 24.14 0.04
N VAL A 8 17.26 23.40 -0.98
CA VAL A 8 16.39 22.58 -1.80
C VAL A 8 15.80 21.53 -0.87
N SER A 9 14.56 21.76 -0.45
CA SER A 9 13.82 20.88 0.44
C SER A 9 13.75 19.49 -0.18
N GLN A 10 14.40 18.50 0.44
CA GLN A 10 14.38 17.12 -0.04
C GLN A 10 12.97 16.54 0.10
N ALA A 11 12.45 15.94 -0.98
CA ALA A 11 11.16 15.27 -0.95
C ALA A 11 11.15 14.16 0.12
N ARG A 12 10.23 14.25 1.08
CA ARG A 12 10.07 13.26 2.16
C ARG A 12 9.12 12.16 1.71
N ILE A 13 9.23 10.97 2.27
CA ILE A 13 8.29 9.87 1.99
C ILE A 13 7.20 9.93 3.06
N GLU A 14 5.94 9.87 2.63
CA GLU A 14 4.79 9.82 3.53
C GLU A 14 4.80 8.54 4.37
N ARG A 15 4.36 8.62 5.63
CA ARG A 15 4.15 7.44 6.48
C ARG A 15 2.84 6.75 6.09
N GLY A 16 2.85 6.15 4.91
CA GLY A 16 1.74 5.43 4.32
C GLY A 16 2.22 4.51 3.22
N SER A 17 1.35 3.65 2.72
CA SER A 17 1.68 2.78 1.59
C SER A 17 0.44 2.34 0.83
N CYS A 18 0.61 2.20 -0.48
CA CYS A 18 -0.26 1.43 -1.35
C CYS A 18 0.24 -0.01 -1.42
N PHE A 19 -0.67 -0.97 -1.26
CA PHE A 19 -0.33 -2.38 -1.17
C PHE A 19 -1.50 -3.27 -1.64
N LEU A 20 -1.18 -4.54 -1.89
CA LEU A 20 -2.15 -5.59 -2.18
C LEU A 20 -2.28 -6.55 -1.00
N VAL A 21 -3.52 -6.95 -0.72
CA VAL A 21 -3.85 -8.09 0.16
C VAL A 21 -4.40 -9.22 -0.69
N VAL A 22 -3.85 -10.41 -0.50
CA VAL A 22 -4.38 -11.65 -1.06
C VAL A 22 -5.47 -12.17 -0.13
N ASP A 23 -6.68 -12.37 -0.65
CA ASP A 23 -7.80 -12.86 0.16
C ASP A 23 -7.58 -14.31 0.58
N GLY A 24 -7.70 -14.60 1.87
CA GLY A 24 -7.54 -15.93 2.45
C GLY A 24 -8.61 -16.94 2.01
N ASN A 25 -9.75 -16.48 1.54
CA ASN A 25 -10.81 -17.30 0.94
C ASN A 25 -10.83 -17.18 -0.60
N GLY A 26 -9.89 -16.41 -1.16
CA GLY A 26 -9.73 -16.20 -2.59
C GLY A 26 -9.02 -17.37 -3.27
N ARG A 27 -8.69 -17.16 -4.55
CA ARG A 27 -8.11 -18.19 -5.41
C ARG A 27 -6.63 -18.47 -5.17
N PHE A 28 -5.95 -17.68 -4.35
CA PHE A 28 -4.50 -17.73 -4.11
C PHE A 28 -4.18 -18.25 -2.70
N ALA A 29 -4.97 -19.22 -2.22
CA ALA A 29 -4.77 -19.83 -0.92
C ALA A 29 -3.53 -20.75 -0.87
N GLU A 30 -3.11 -21.28 -2.02
CA GLU A 30 -1.90 -22.07 -2.15
C GLU A 30 -0.65 -21.18 -2.26
N GLU A 31 0.45 -21.63 -1.68
CA GLU A 31 1.69 -20.85 -1.65
C GLU A 31 2.31 -20.65 -3.04
N GLU A 32 2.23 -21.66 -3.92
CA GLU A 32 2.72 -21.58 -5.29
C GLU A 32 2.04 -20.45 -6.07
N ASP A 33 0.73 -20.28 -5.89
CA ASP A 33 -0.06 -19.24 -6.55
C ASP A 33 0.35 -17.85 -6.04
N ARG A 34 0.64 -17.72 -4.73
CA ARG A 34 1.13 -16.45 -4.15
C ARG A 34 2.56 -16.13 -4.53
N ILE A 35 3.43 -17.13 -4.67
CA ILE A 35 4.78 -16.98 -5.22
C ILE A 35 4.70 -16.45 -6.65
N PHE A 36 3.80 -17.01 -7.48
CA PHE A 36 3.54 -16.51 -8.82
C PHE A 36 3.05 -15.05 -8.79
N LEU A 37 2.04 -14.73 -7.96
CA LEU A 37 1.54 -13.36 -7.84
C LEU A 37 2.63 -12.38 -7.43
N ASN A 38 3.39 -12.70 -6.37
CA ASN A 38 4.45 -11.84 -5.89
C ASN A 38 5.55 -11.67 -6.95
N HIS A 39 5.83 -12.69 -7.76
CA HIS A 39 6.75 -12.60 -8.89
C HIS A 39 6.25 -11.66 -9.98
N VAL A 40 4.99 -11.78 -10.43
CA VAL A 40 4.47 -11.00 -11.58
C VAL A 40 4.03 -9.59 -11.20
N LEU A 41 3.53 -9.39 -9.98
CA LEU A 41 3.05 -8.09 -9.49
C LEU A 41 4.16 -7.30 -8.79
N GLN A 42 5.27 -7.06 -9.51
CA GLN A 42 6.30 -6.14 -9.01
C GLN A 42 5.83 -4.68 -9.16
N PRO A 43 6.03 -3.81 -8.15
CA PRO A 43 5.60 -2.42 -8.20
C PRO A 43 6.25 -1.64 -9.33
N VAL A 44 7.49 -1.93 -9.69
CA VAL A 44 8.13 -1.32 -10.85
C VAL A 44 7.37 -1.63 -12.14
N ASP A 45 6.82 -2.84 -12.25
CA ASP A 45 6.06 -3.24 -13.43
C ASP A 45 4.63 -2.72 -13.36
N ILE A 46 4.01 -2.68 -12.18
CA ILE A 46 2.70 -2.03 -11.98
C ILE A 46 2.79 -0.56 -12.39
N LEU A 47 3.80 0.18 -11.93
CA LEU A 47 4.01 1.59 -12.29
C LEU A 47 4.21 1.79 -13.79
N LYS A 48 4.98 0.91 -14.46
CA LYS A 48 5.18 0.96 -15.92
C LYS A 48 3.92 0.66 -16.70
N ASN A 49 3.04 -0.19 -16.17
CA ASN A 49 1.79 -0.59 -16.80
C ASN A 49 0.60 0.26 -16.36
N SER A 50 0.79 1.18 -15.41
CA SER A 50 -0.21 2.13 -14.98
C SER A 50 -0.15 3.37 -15.87
N SER A 51 -1.31 3.83 -16.34
CA SER A 51 -1.42 5.02 -17.21
C SER A 51 -1.34 6.33 -16.42
N HIS A 52 -0.33 6.45 -15.54
CA HIS A 52 -0.09 7.63 -14.72
C HIS A 52 0.44 8.80 -15.56
N ARG A 53 0.05 10.02 -15.19
CA ARG A 53 0.70 11.23 -15.71
C ARG A 53 2.14 11.28 -15.19
N LYS A 54 3.07 11.85 -15.97
CA LYS A 54 4.50 11.97 -15.60
C LYS A 54 4.72 12.55 -14.18
N LYS A 55 3.94 13.57 -13.81
CA LYS A 55 3.99 14.18 -12.47
C LYS A 55 3.66 13.18 -11.35
N MET A 56 2.68 12.30 -11.55
CA MET A 56 2.31 11.27 -10.58
C MET A 56 3.42 10.24 -10.41
N ASN A 57 4.03 9.78 -11.50
CA ASN A 57 5.14 8.82 -11.42
C ASN A 57 6.36 9.38 -10.63
N LEU A 58 6.59 10.69 -10.68
CA LEU A 58 7.63 11.34 -9.89
C LEU A 58 7.26 11.46 -8.40
N ALA A 59 5.97 11.46 -8.07
CA ALA A 59 5.45 11.51 -6.71
C ALA A 59 5.36 10.13 -6.04
N LEU A 60 5.81 9.06 -6.69
CA LEU A 60 5.75 7.69 -6.16
C LEU A 60 7.16 7.12 -5.96
N SER A 61 7.29 6.25 -4.97
CA SER A 61 8.49 5.47 -4.70
C SER A 61 8.15 4.00 -4.55
N VAL A 62 9.04 3.11 -4.96
CA VAL A 62 8.83 1.66 -4.83
C VAL A 62 8.92 1.25 -3.35
N ALA A 63 7.94 0.51 -2.87
CA ALA A 63 7.91 0.00 -1.51
C ALA A 63 8.74 -1.28 -1.35
N GLN A 64 9.52 -1.34 -0.26
CA GLN A 64 10.29 -2.51 0.16
C GLN A 64 9.69 -3.20 1.39
N GLY A 65 8.66 -2.60 2.00
CA GLY A 65 7.93 -3.07 3.17
C GLY A 65 6.68 -2.21 3.36
N LEU A 66 5.93 -2.40 4.44
CA LEU A 66 4.71 -1.63 4.66
C LEU A 66 4.96 -0.15 4.96
N LEU A 67 6.00 0.16 5.71
CA LEU A 67 6.42 1.52 6.00
C LEU A 67 7.80 1.81 5.40
N PRO A 68 8.13 3.09 5.13
CA PRO A 68 9.48 3.47 4.74
C PRO A 68 10.53 2.99 5.75
N GLY A 69 11.65 2.46 5.25
CA GLY A 69 12.71 1.87 6.09
C GLY A 69 12.49 0.40 6.47
N TRP A 70 11.31 -0.16 6.21
CA TRP A 70 11.06 -1.59 6.39
C TRP A 70 11.41 -2.38 5.12
N TYR A 71 12.23 -3.42 5.26
CA TYR A 71 12.71 -4.26 4.15
C TYR A 71 12.21 -5.69 4.28
N HIS A 72 10.98 -5.92 3.83
CA HIS A 72 10.23 -7.17 3.99
C HIS A 72 9.98 -7.89 2.66
N ARG A 73 10.15 -7.18 1.55
CA ARG A 73 9.87 -7.69 0.21
C ARG A 73 10.79 -8.86 -0.11
N ILE A 74 10.18 -9.95 -0.57
CA ILE A 74 10.89 -11.09 -1.15
C ILE A 74 10.84 -10.97 -2.66
N LEU A 75 11.98 -11.23 -3.29
CA LEU A 75 12.05 -11.44 -4.74
C LEU A 75 11.88 -12.92 -5.02
N ASP A 76 10.71 -13.29 -5.51
CA ASP A 76 10.48 -14.62 -6.03
C ASP A 76 10.99 -14.73 -7.45
N ILE A 77 11.72 -15.79 -7.73
CA ILE A 77 12.14 -16.17 -9.07
C ILE A 77 11.39 -17.44 -9.41
N VAL A 78 10.46 -17.35 -10.35
CA VAL A 78 9.62 -18.47 -10.74
C VAL A 78 9.97 -18.83 -12.19
N PRO A 79 10.23 -20.11 -12.52
CA PRO A 79 10.26 -20.54 -13.91
C PRO A 79 8.90 -20.25 -14.58
N PRO A 80 8.79 -20.22 -15.92
CA PRO A 80 7.53 -19.92 -16.58
C PRO A 80 6.47 -21.00 -16.29
N ILE A 81 5.68 -20.81 -15.22
CA ILE A 81 4.57 -21.68 -14.88
C ILE A 81 3.38 -21.28 -15.76
N ARG A 82 2.78 -22.27 -16.42
CA ARG A 82 1.44 -22.14 -16.99
C ARG A 82 0.45 -22.24 -15.83
N HIS A 83 0.19 -21.11 -15.17
CA HIS A 83 -0.76 -21.11 -14.08
C HIS A 83 -2.16 -21.42 -14.60
N LYS A 84 -2.81 -22.42 -14.02
CA LYS A 84 -4.11 -22.92 -14.47
C LYS A 84 -5.23 -22.17 -13.77
N MET A 85 -5.31 -20.85 -13.99
CA MET A 85 -6.46 -20.07 -13.54
C MET A 85 -7.62 -20.24 -14.52
N TYR A 86 -8.51 -21.19 -14.24
CA TYR A 86 -9.67 -21.50 -15.06
C TYR A 86 -10.86 -20.54 -14.88
N ARG A 87 -10.73 -19.55 -13.98
CA ARG A 87 -11.77 -18.55 -13.69
C ARG A 87 -11.18 -17.14 -13.68
N GLU A 88 -12.04 -16.18 -13.99
CA GLU A 88 -11.74 -14.75 -13.87
C GLU A 88 -11.52 -14.37 -12.40
N LEU A 89 -10.44 -13.65 -12.13
CA LEU A 89 -10.11 -13.08 -10.83
C LEU A 89 -10.91 -11.83 -10.55
N THR A 90 -11.08 -11.50 -9.28
CA THR A 90 -11.67 -10.25 -8.85
C THR A 90 -10.69 -9.42 -8.01
N LEU A 91 -10.40 -8.20 -8.47
CA LEU A 91 -9.63 -7.19 -7.76
C LEU A 91 -10.58 -6.11 -7.21
N ALA A 92 -10.66 -5.97 -5.89
CA ALA A 92 -11.42 -4.90 -5.26
C ALA A 92 -10.54 -3.68 -4.96
N THR A 93 -11.09 -2.48 -5.15
CA THR A 93 -10.49 -1.22 -4.71
C THR A 93 -11.57 -0.18 -4.42
N PHE A 94 -11.18 1.02 -3.98
CA PHE A 94 -12.10 2.13 -3.78
C PHE A 94 -11.84 3.30 -4.74
N GLU A 95 -12.78 4.24 -4.79
CA GLU A 95 -12.76 5.42 -5.66
C GLU A 95 -11.62 6.39 -5.29
N GLN A 96 -10.42 6.07 -5.74
CA GLN A 96 -9.25 6.94 -5.75
C GLN A 96 -8.60 6.88 -7.14
N PRO A 97 -8.38 8.03 -7.81
CA PRO A 97 -7.86 8.04 -9.18
C PRO A 97 -6.55 7.26 -9.37
N GLU A 98 -5.68 7.30 -8.37
CA GLU A 98 -4.40 6.58 -8.41
C GLU A 98 -4.57 5.06 -8.26
N LEU A 99 -5.43 4.60 -7.33
CA LEU A 99 -5.71 3.18 -7.16
C LEU A 99 -6.36 2.58 -8.40
N ALA A 100 -7.23 3.33 -9.08
CA ALA A 100 -7.78 2.92 -10.37
C ALA A 100 -6.68 2.68 -11.42
N LYS A 101 -5.65 3.52 -11.46
CA LYS A 101 -4.53 3.37 -12.40
C LYS A 101 -3.62 2.20 -12.05
N HIS A 102 -3.36 1.98 -10.76
CA HIS A 102 -2.63 0.78 -10.31
C HIS A 102 -3.43 -0.50 -10.62
N ALA A 103 -4.75 -0.48 -10.43
CA ALA A 103 -5.63 -1.60 -10.76
C ALA A 103 -5.62 -1.92 -12.27
N GLU A 104 -5.70 -0.91 -13.13
CA GLU A 104 -5.53 -1.06 -14.59
C GLU A 104 -4.17 -1.72 -14.92
N GLY A 105 -3.09 -1.26 -14.28
CA GLY A 105 -1.75 -1.83 -14.47
C GLY A 105 -1.66 -3.29 -14.03
N ILE A 106 -2.28 -3.65 -12.91
CA ILE A 106 -2.36 -5.04 -12.41
C ILE A 106 -3.13 -5.91 -13.39
N VAL A 107 -4.28 -5.46 -13.90
CA VAL A 107 -5.06 -6.21 -14.90
C VAL A 107 -4.21 -6.46 -16.15
N SER A 108 -3.58 -5.42 -16.69
CA SER A 108 -2.70 -5.52 -17.86
C SER A 108 -1.55 -6.51 -17.67
N ILE A 109 -0.97 -6.58 -16.46
CA ILE A 109 0.06 -7.58 -16.13
C ILE A 109 -0.53 -8.99 -16.15
N LEU A 110 -1.65 -9.21 -15.47
CA LEU A 110 -2.29 -10.53 -15.35
C LEU A 110 -2.75 -11.07 -16.72
N GLU A 111 -3.27 -10.21 -17.59
CA GLU A 111 -3.71 -10.57 -18.93
C GLU A 111 -2.58 -11.13 -19.81
N ARG A 112 -1.33 -10.68 -19.62
CA ARG A 112 -0.16 -11.24 -20.33
C ARG A 112 0.12 -12.70 -19.97
N TYR A 113 -0.36 -13.14 -18.81
CA TYR A 113 -0.29 -14.53 -18.36
C TYR A 113 -1.58 -15.31 -18.65
N GLY A 114 -2.50 -14.73 -19.43
CA GLY A 114 -3.79 -15.35 -19.78
C GLY A 114 -4.81 -15.33 -18.64
N ILE A 115 -4.59 -14.53 -17.61
CA ILE A 115 -5.45 -14.43 -16.44
C ILE A 115 -6.37 -13.23 -16.61
N LYS A 116 -7.68 -13.49 -16.72
CA LYS A 116 -8.69 -12.42 -16.71
C LYS A 116 -8.88 -11.90 -15.29
N CYS A 117 -9.01 -10.59 -15.14
CA CYS A 117 -9.24 -9.95 -13.85
C CYS A 117 -10.25 -8.83 -14.00
N ARG A 118 -11.37 -8.91 -13.27
CA ARG A 118 -12.37 -7.83 -13.20
C ARG A 118 -12.09 -6.94 -11.99
N ILE A 119 -12.28 -5.63 -12.17
CA ILE A 119 -12.15 -4.65 -11.08
C ILE A 119 -13.52 -4.41 -10.45
N VAL A 120 -13.58 -4.42 -9.12
CA VAL A 120 -14.74 -4.00 -8.32
C VAL A 120 -14.36 -2.74 -7.56
N THR A 121 -14.86 -1.60 -8.02
CA THR A 121 -14.66 -0.31 -7.36
C THR A 121 -15.87 0.04 -6.50
N ARG A 122 -15.63 0.54 -5.29
CA ARG A 122 -16.65 1.05 -4.36
C ARG A 122 -16.30 2.45 -3.86
N SER A 123 -17.27 3.16 -3.30
CA SER A 123 -16.92 4.34 -2.51
C SER A 123 -16.01 3.94 -1.34
N PHE A 124 -15.19 4.88 -0.85
CA PHE A 124 -14.32 4.63 0.31
C PHE A 124 -15.10 4.06 1.50
N GLN A 125 -16.25 4.68 1.82
CA GLN A 125 -17.09 4.25 2.94
C GLN A 125 -17.61 2.82 2.76
N GLU A 126 -18.14 2.47 1.58
CA GLU A 126 -18.65 1.10 1.33
C GLU A 126 -17.52 0.06 1.34
N PHE A 127 -16.35 0.42 0.80
CA PHE A 127 -15.21 -0.49 0.73
C PHE A 127 -14.79 -1.00 2.10
N PHE A 128 -14.78 -0.13 3.12
CA PHE A 128 -14.41 -0.49 4.49
C PHE A 128 -15.62 -0.96 5.34
N SER A 129 -16.80 -0.36 5.19
CA SER A 129 -17.95 -0.71 6.04
C SER A 129 -18.71 -1.95 5.58
N SER A 130 -18.76 -2.21 4.26
CA SER A 130 -19.47 -3.34 3.65
C SER A 130 -18.64 -3.94 2.51
N PRO A 131 -17.48 -4.56 2.83
CA PRO A 131 -16.56 -5.04 1.82
C PRO A 131 -17.25 -6.03 0.85
N PRO A 132 -17.04 -5.93 -0.47
CA PRO A 132 -17.64 -6.82 -1.45
C PRO A 132 -17.25 -8.29 -1.21
N ALA A 133 -18.14 -9.22 -1.58
CA ALA A 133 -17.87 -10.65 -1.52
C ALA A 133 -17.16 -11.16 -2.78
N ASN A 134 -16.58 -12.37 -2.69
CA ASN A 134 -15.90 -13.07 -3.79
C ASN A 134 -14.76 -12.24 -4.41
N ILE A 135 -13.88 -11.75 -3.55
CA ILE A 135 -12.67 -10.99 -3.92
C ILE A 135 -11.46 -11.90 -3.81
N ASP A 136 -10.55 -11.80 -4.76
CA ASP A 136 -9.28 -12.53 -4.76
C ASP A 136 -8.13 -11.65 -4.30
N LEU A 137 -8.16 -10.38 -4.71
CA LEU A 137 -7.15 -9.38 -4.43
C LEU A 137 -7.81 -8.08 -3.95
N TRP A 138 -7.23 -7.47 -2.93
CA TRP A 138 -7.65 -6.17 -2.43
C TRP A 138 -6.53 -5.17 -2.63
N LEU A 139 -6.80 -4.13 -3.43
CA LEU A 139 -5.89 -3.01 -3.64
C LEU A 139 -6.37 -1.83 -2.81
N THR A 140 -5.54 -1.41 -1.86
CA THR A 140 -5.86 -0.33 -0.94
C THR A 140 -4.57 0.42 -0.56
N ASN A 141 -4.74 1.51 0.17
CA ASN A 141 -3.65 2.25 0.77
C ASN A 141 -4.06 2.73 2.16
N PHE A 142 -3.09 3.31 2.87
CA PHE A 142 -3.31 4.09 4.06
C PHE A 142 -2.22 5.14 4.19
N VAL A 143 -2.51 6.12 5.04
CA VAL A 143 -1.59 7.11 5.57
C VAL A 143 -1.81 7.13 7.07
N LEU A 144 -0.73 7.21 7.86
CA LEU A 144 -0.85 7.34 9.31
C LEU A 144 -1.29 8.77 9.68
N ASP A 145 -2.21 8.88 10.63
CA ASP A 145 -2.74 10.16 11.09
C ASP A 145 -1.79 10.92 12.03
N ASP A 146 -0.82 10.23 12.63
CA ASP A 146 0.18 10.83 13.50
C ASP A 146 1.55 10.14 13.39
N ALA A 147 2.58 10.76 13.98
CA ALA A 147 3.94 10.27 13.98
C ALA A 147 4.24 9.23 15.10
N ASN A 148 3.26 8.85 15.91
CA ASN A 148 3.42 7.87 16.97
C ASN A 148 3.67 6.49 16.36
N ASP A 149 4.68 5.78 16.87
CA ASP A 149 5.05 4.44 16.45
C ASP A 149 3.91 3.42 16.59
N CYS A 150 2.94 3.69 17.47
CA CYS A 150 1.76 2.84 17.64
C CYS A 150 0.55 3.23 16.80
N SER A 151 0.59 4.28 15.98
CA SER A 151 -0.57 4.62 15.13
C SER A 151 -0.78 3.65 13.99
N LEU A 152 0.31 3.01 13.54
CA LEU A 152 0.21 1.84 12.69
C LEU A 152 -0.56 0.71 13.38
N ASN A 153 -0.41 0.51 14.70
CA ASN A 153 -1.18 -0.52 15.41
C ASN A 153 -2.68 -0.23 15.32
N ASN A 154 -3.12 1.01 15.57
CA ASN A 154 -4.54 1.37 15.47
C ASN A 154 -5.12 1.03 14.09
N TRP A 155 -4.38 1.37 13.03
CA TRP A 155 -4.77 1.05 11.67
C TRP A 155 -4.80 -0.47 11.41
N LEU A 156 -3.72 -1.20 11.72
CA LEU A 156 -3.63 -2.66 11.52
C LEU A 156 -4.70 -3.44 12.29
N GLN A 157 -5.12 -2.94 13.46
CA GLN A 157 -6.17 -3.58 14.25
C GLN A 157 -7.57 -3.34 13.69
N SER A 158 -7.82 -2.16 13.12
CA SER A 158 -9.15 -1.72 12.68
C SER A 158 -9.46 -2.00 11.22
N ASP A 159 -8.43 -2.20 10.38
CA ASP A 159 -8.63 -2.37 8.94
C ASP A 159 -9.38 -3.69 8.62
N PRO A 160 -10.59 -3.62 8.03
CA PRO A 160 -11.41 -4.77 7.70
C PRO A 160 -10.89 -5.57 6.49
N ILE A 161 -10.06 -4.97 5.64
CA ILE A 161 -9.42 -5.61 4.49
C ILE A 161 -8.29 -6.50 4.97
N LEU A 162 -7.50 -6.05 5.95
CA LEU A 162 -6.47 -6.90 6.55
C LEU A 162 -7.08 -8.11 7.25
N ALA A 163 -8.31 -8.00 7.78
CA ALA A 163 -9.03 -9.16 8.32
C ALA A 163 -9.37 -10.23 7.27
N ARG A 164 -9.27 -9.91 5.97
CA ARG A 164 -9.40 -10.84 4.83
C ARG A 164 -8.08 -11.51 4.46
N CYS A 165 -6.95 -11.00 4.94
CA CYS A 165 -5.65 -11.60 4.76
C CYS A 165 -5.67 -13.05 5.26
N GLY A 166 -5.15 -13.97 4.45
CA GLY A 166 -5.08 -15.38 4.82
C GLY A 166 -4.16 -15.65 6.00
N ASN A 167 -4.00 -16.92 6.35
CA ASN A 167 -3.01 -17.40 7.32
C ASN A 167 -3.08 -16.77 8.73
N GLY A 168 -4.29 -16.54 9.24
CA GLY A 168 -4.48 -16.26 10.66
C GLY A 168 -4.23 -14.82 11.11
N TRP A 169 -4.26 -13.83 10.21
CA TRP A 169 -4.09 -12.40 10.54
C TRP A 169 -4.80 -11.96 11.82
N ASN A 170 -6.09 -12.31 11.97
CA ASN A 170 -6.88 -11.92 13.13
C ASN A 170 -6.39 -12.50 14.46
N LYS A 171 -5.74 -13.67 14.44
CA LYS A 171 -5.14 -14.28 15.63
C LYS A 171 -3.83 -13.58 15.95
N GLU A 172 -2.95 -13.44 14.97
CA GLU A 172 -1.62 -12.86 15.15
C GLU A 172 -1.69 -11.38 15.56
N LYS A 173 -2.56 -10.58 14.93
CA LYS A 173 -2.74 -9.17 15.30
C LYS A 173 -3.20 -9.00 16.76
N LYS A 174 -4.06 -9.90 17.25
CA LYS A 174 -4.54 -9.88 18.64
C LYS A 174 -3.44 -10.24 19.62
N GLN A 175 -2.56 -11.16 19.24
CA GLN A 175 -1.41 -11.56 20.05
C GLN A 175 -0.42 -10.40 20.16
N VAL A 176 -0.03 -9.81 19.03
CA VAL A 176 0.84 -8.62 19.00
C VAL A 176 0.27 -7.46 19.80
N ALA A 177 -1.05 -7.20 19.69
CA ALA A 177 -1.69 -6.17 20.50
C ALA A 177 -1.60 -6.43 22.01
N LYS A 178 -1.57 -7.70 22.46
CA LYS A 178 -1.35 -8.03 23.87
C LYS A 178 0.09 -7.78 24.28
N GLU A 179 1.05 -8.23 23.49
CA GLU A 179 2.48 -8.06 23.76
C GLU A 179 2.88 -6.59 23.86
N ILE A 180 2.34 -5.74 22.96
CA ILE A 180 2.53 -4.29 23.01
C ILE A 180 1.94 -3.70 24.30
N ARG A 181 0.70 -4.09 24.66
CA ARG A 181 0.05 -3.57 25.89
C ARG A 181 0.76 -3.99 27.17
N ASN A 182 1.34 -5.19 27.20
CA ASN A 182 2.09 -5.70 28.34
C ASN A 182 3.51 -5.10 28.44
N GLY A 183 4.01 -4.49 27.37
CA GLY A 183 5.38 -4.00 27.27
C GLY A 183 6.41 -5.11 27.04
N ASP A 184 5.98 -6.28 26.56
CA ASP A 184 6.85 -7.45 26.32
C ASP A 184 7.85 -7.18 25.18
N ILE A 185 7.48 -6.33 24.23
CA ILE A 185 8.25 -5.98 23.03
C ILE A 185 7.98 -4.52 22.63
N PRO A 186 8.98 -3.79 22.10
CA PRO A 186 8.75 -2.45 21.54
C PRO A 186 7.70 -2.46 20.42
N CYS A 187 6.81 -1.47 20.42
CA CYS A 187 5.66 -1.36 19.52
C CYS A 187 6.05 -1.53 18.05
N GLU A 188 6.98 -0.71 17.55
CA GLU A 188 7.43 -0.77 16.16
C GLU A 188 7.96 -2.14 15.77
N LYS A 189 8.80 -2.75 16.62
CA LYS A 189 9.39 -4.08 16.37
C LYS A 189 8.32 -5.17 16.27
N ALA A 190 7.30 -5.12 17.12
CA ALA A 190 6.21 -6.08 17.12
C ALA A 190 5.35 -5.97 15.85
N LEU A 191 5.03 -4.74 15.45
CA LEU A 191 4.28 -4.46 14.22
C LEU A 191 5.09 -4.83 12.98
N GLU A 192 6.39 -4.53 12.97
CA GLU A 192 7.28 -4.89 11.88
C GLU A 192 7.33 -6.42 11.72
N GLN A 193 7.50 -7.17 12.81
CA GLN A 193 7.52 -8.64 12.79
C GLN A 193 6.21 -9.22 12.29
N LEU A 194 5.08 -8.68 12.75
CA LEU A 194 3.75 -9.07 12.28
C LEU A 194 3.66 -8.91 10.76
N VAL A 195 3.92 -7.70 10.26
CA VAL A 195 3.82 -7.40 8.82
C VAL A 195 4.79 -8.26 8.03
N ARG A 196 6.04 -8.41 8.51
CA ARG A 196 7.07 -9.23 7.88
C ARG A 196 6.62 -10.68 7.69
N GLN A 197 5.90 -11.25 8.65
CA GLN A 197 5.34 -12.60 8.53
C GLN A 197 4.38 -12.71 7.32
N PHE A 198 3.46 -11.75 7.17
CA PHE A 198 2.46 -11.81 6.10
C PHE A 198 3.01 -11.41 4.73
N THR A 199 3.99 -10.50 4.68
CA THR A 199 4.75 -10.24 3.45
C THR A 199 5.60 -11.44 3.07
N PHE A 200 6.22 -12.11 4.05
CA PHE A 200 7.07 -13.28 3.78
C PHE A 200 6.23 -14.43 3.21
N SER A 201 5.04 -14.65 3.75
CA SER A 201 4.08 -15.62 3.20
C SER A 201 3.29 -15.10 1.98
N ARG A 202 3.61 -13.91 1.45
CA ARG A 202 3.04 -13.29 0.24
C ARG A 202 1.53 -13.04 0.28
N TRP A 203 0.96 -12.97 1.48
CA TRP A 203 -0.43 -12.53 1.66
C TRP A 203 -0.57 -11.01 1.54
N PHE A 204 0.56 -10.33 1.65
CA PHE A 204 0.68 -8.89 1.66
C PHE A 204 1.79 -8.48 0.71
N ILE A 205 1.50 -7.65 -0.30
CA ILE A 205 2.48 -7.20 -1.30
C ILE A 205 2.55 -5.66 -1.24
N PRO A 206 3.59 -5.07 -0.62
CA PRO A 206 3.81 -3.64 -0.67
C PRO A 206 4.07 -3.19 -2.10
N LEU A 207 3.42 -2.10 -2.53
CA LEU A 207 3.58 -1.58 -3.88
C LEU A 207 4.40 -0.30 -3.89
N VAL A 208 3.82 0.79 -3.40
CA VAL A 208 4.44 2.12 -3.50
C VAL A 208 4.22 2.95 -2.24
N TYR A 209 5.11 3.91 -2.04
CA TYR A 209 4.94 5.02 -1.12
C TYR A 209 4.71 6.30 -1.90
N HIS A 210 4.01 7.23 -1.27
CA HIS A 210 3.86 8.59 -1.75
C HIS A 210 5.04 9.45 -1.32
N ARG A 211 5.52 10.28 -2.23
CA ARG A 211 6.51 11.33 -1.94
C ARG A 211 5.77 12.63 -1.70
N VAL A 212 6.09 13.26 -0.59
CA VAL A 212 5.70 14.60 -0.25
C VAL A 212 6.73 15.56 -0.85
N ASP A 213 6.36 16.19 -1.97
CA ASP A 213 7.18 17.19 -2.64
C ASP A 213 6.68 18.60 -2.29
N HIS A 214 7.51 19.34 -1.56
CA HIS A 214 7.21 20.71 -1.14
C HIS A 214 7.03 21.68 -2.31
N GLU A 215 7.59 21.42 -3.50
CA GLU A 215 7.41 22.31 -4.66
C GLU A 215 6.02 22.16 -5.31
N GLN A 216 5.38 20.99 -5.23
CA GLN A 216 4.05 20.78 -5.79
C GLN A 216 2.94 21.48 -5.00
N ILE A 217 3.23 21.87 -3.76
CA ILE A 217 2.32 22.51 -2.80
C ILE A 217 2.64 24.01 -2.66
N ARG A 218 3.40 24.60 -3.60
CA ARG A 218 3.70 26.04 -3.61
C ARG A 218 2.55 26.92 -4.08
N HIS A 219 1.39 26.37 -4.43
CA HIS A 219 0.29 27.21 -4.90
C HIS A 219 -0.35 28.09 -3.82
N ASN A 220 -0.13 27.82 -2.53
CA ASN A 220 -0.48 28.70 -1.40
C ASN A 220 0.36 28.26 -0.18
N SER A 221 1.60 28.74 -0.02
CA SER A 221 2.56 28.62 1.13
C SER A 221 2.30 27.63 2.30
N ALA A 222 1.69 26.48 2.06
CA ALA A 222 1.22 25.56 3.08
C ALA A 222 2.04 24.28 2.93
N PHE A 223 2.97 24.07 3.86
CA PHE A 223 3.83 22.88 3.84
C PHE A 223 3.03 21.67 4.30
N SER A 224 3.06 20.55 3.59
CA SER A 224 2.56 19.29 4.16
C SER A 224 3.65 18.56 4.94
N ASN A 225 3.28 18.01 6.10
CA ASN A 225 4.18 17.16 6.90
C ASN A 225 4.24 15.72 6.34
N GLU A 226 5.00 14.82 6.97
CA GLU A 226 5.15 13.39 6.57
C GLU A 226 3.87 12.56 6.67
N LEU A 227 2.76 13.17 7.09
CA LEU A 227 1.44 12.58 7.27
C LEU A 227 0.45 13.13 6.23
N GLY A 228 0.92 13.89 5.23
CA GLY A 228 0.09 14.46 4.17
C GLY A 228 -0.76 15.68 4.59
N TRP A 229 -0.72 16.08 5.88
CA TRP A 229 -1.50 17.22 6.38
C TRP A 229 -0.90 18.54 5.94
N VAL A 230 -1.72 19.36 5.30
CA VAL A 230 -1.39 20.75 4.94
C VAL A 230 -1.31 21.60 6.22
N ASN A 231 -0.16 22.22 6.48
CA ASN A 231 -0.03 23.22 7.53
C ASN A 231 -0.57 24.56 7.05
N PHE A 232 -1.81 24.87 7.39
CA PHE A 232 -2.46 26.14 7.04
C PHE A 232 -1.98 27.33 7.87
N SER A 233 -1.25 27.11 8.97
CA SER A 233 -0.74 28.19 9.84
C SER A 233 0.20 29.14 9.08
N ASP A 234 0.88 28.62 8.05
CA ASP A 234 1.83 29.34 7.21
C ASP A 234 1.23 29.71 5.84
N ALA A 235 -0.05 29.36 5.60
CA ALA A 235 -0.72 29.63 4.35
C ALA A 235 -1.20 31.10 4.29
N TRP A 236 -0.72 31.86 3.31
CA TRP A 236 -1.27 33.18 2.98
C TRP A 236 -1.87 33.15 1.57
N PHE A 237 -2.97 33.87 1.39
CA PHE A 237 -3.58 34.09 0.08
C PHE A 237 -3.15 35.46 -0.43
N ASP A 238 -2.56 35.51 -1.63
CA ASP A 238 -2.44 36.77 -2.37
C ASP A 238 -3.84 37.14 -2.88
N ILE A 239 -4.50 38.06 -2.19
CA ILE A 239 -5.72 38.69 -2.71
C ILE A 239 -5.27 39.69 -3.78
N ARG A 240 -5.46 39.33 -5.06
CA ARG A 240 -5.38 40.26 -6.19
C ARG A 240 -6.76 40.62 -6.69
#